data_AF-A0A2V9H4Y6-F1
#
_entry.id   AF-A0A2V9H4Y6-F1
#
_cell.length_a   1.000
_cell.length_b   1.000
_cell.length_c   1.000
_cell.angle_alpha   90.00
_cell.angle_beta   90.00
_cell.angle_gamma   90.00
#
_symmetry.space_group_name_H-M   'P 1'
#
loop_
_entity.id
_entity.type
_entity.pdbx_description
1 polymer ?
#
loop_
_entity_poly.entity_id
_entity_poly.type
_entity_poly.pdbx_seq_one_letter_code
_entity_poly.pdbx_strand_id
1 'polypeptide(L)'
;MVLHLPGSARQIPQSVYRLPVDQGAAAAVGKLPVWAYWIPTRGGNFWTDRPFENLQPDWGGGFVLPAGDNAIVYPDPEHDGVLVSMRLEVMREGIEDYELLMESARHAPASTDALARAVMPTFTDYLRNVAQFRKAERELLRLATEAHRE
;
A
#
# COMPACT_ATOMS: atom_id res chain seq x y z
N MET A 1 -0.05 13.47 7.11
CA MET A 1 -1.17 13.21 8.04
C MET A 1 -0.60 12.40 9.20
N VAL A 2 -0.71 12.85 10.45
CA VAL A 2 -0.20 12.12 11.62
C VAL A 2 -1.30 11.18 12.09
N LEU A 3 -1.09 9.87 11.99
CA LEU A 3 -1.98 8.86 12.57
C LEU A 3 -1.58 8.65 14.02
N HIS A 4 -2.36 9.21 14.94
CA HIS A 4 -2.17 9.04 16.38
C HIS A 4 -2.74 7.68 16.81
N LEU A 5 -1.87 6.70 17.03
CA LEU A 5 -2.27 5.39 17.55
C LEU A 5 -2.13 5.42 19.08
N PRO A 6 -3.16 5.04 19.87
CA PRO A 6 -3.08 5.06 21.32
C PRO A 6 -2.23 3.89 21.82
N GLY A 7 -1.09 4.21 22.45
CA GLY A 7 -0.25 3.26 23.16
C GLY A 7 1.21 3.34 22.71
N SER A 8 2.12 3.42 23.68
CA SER A 8 3.56 3.61 23.46
C SER A 8 4.06 2.86 22.24
N ALA A 9 4.67 3.56 21.28
CA ALA A 9 5.20 3.02 20.03
C ALA A 9 6.40 2.07 20.25
N ARG A 10 6.21 1.04 21.07
CA ARG A 10 7.11 -0.11 21.20
C ARG A 10 6.70 -1.13 20.16
N GLN A 11 7.71 -1.73 19.53
CA GLN A 11 7.62 -2.90 18.67
C GLN A 11 6.41 -3.78 19.05
N ILE A 12 5.48 -3.97 18.11
CA ILE A 12 4.32 -4.85 18.32
C ILE A 12 4.87 -6.22 18.76
N PRO A 13 4.39 -6.81 19.89
CA PRO A 13 4.98 -8.01 20.46
C PRO A 13 5.06 -9.16 19.45
N GLN A 14 6.27 -9.69 19.25
CA GLN A 14 6.60 -10.74 18.29
C GLN A 14 5.87 -12.09 18.55
N SER A 15 5.24 -12.26 19.72
CA SER A 15 4.51 -13.48 20.07
C SER A 15 3.21 -13.69 19.28
N VAL A 16 2.74 -12.66 18.56
CA VAL A 16 1.47 -12.73 17.80
C VAL A 16 1.64 -13.36 16.41
N TYR A 17 2.87 -13.43 15.87
CA TYR A 17 3.10 -13.87 14.49
C TYR A 17 4.27 -14.85 14.37
N ARG A 18 4.12 -16.06 14.91
CA ARG A 18 5.03 -17.17 14.61
C ARG A 18 4.46 -17.98 13.45
N LEU A 19 4.69 -17.52 12.22
CA LEU A 19 4.51 -18.34 11.02
C LEU A 19 5.79 -18.33 10.16
N PRO A 20 6.10 -19.45 9.47
CA PRO A 20 7.38 -19.68 8.80
C PRO A 20 7.65 -18.68 7.66
N VAL A 21 8.93 -18.50 7.38
CA VAL A 21 9.60 -17.45 6.58
C VAL A 21 9.34 -17.56 5.06
N ASP A 22 8.41 -18.40 4.60
CA ASP A 22 8.46 -18.96 3.25
C ASP A 22 7.27 -18.56 2.34
N GLN A 23 6.38 -17.66 2.74
CA GLN A 23 5.15 -17.33 1.97
C GLN A 23 5.19 -16.05 1.12
N GLY A 24 6.36 -15.64 0.63
CA GLY A 24 6.44 -14.65 -0.46
C GLY A 24 5.83 -15.13 -1.78
N ALA A 25 5.66 -16.46 -1.97
CA ALA A 25 5.14 -17.06 -3.19
C ALA A 25 3.64 -17.47 -3.12
N ALA A 26 3.01 -17.45 -1.95
CA ALA A 26 1.61 -17.89 -1.78
C ALA A 26 0.57 -16.82 -2.12
N ALA A 27 0.97 -15.55 -2.25
CA ALA A 27 0.07 -14.44 -2.58
C ALA A 27 -0.53 -14.50 -4.00
N ALA A 28 -0.08 -15.44 -4.84
CA ALA A 28 -0.61 -15.65 -6.19
C ALA A 28 -1.90 -16.48 -6.24
N VAL A 29 -2.40 -17.01 -5.13
CA VAL A 29 -3.58 -17.89 -5.13
C VAL A 29 -4.66 -17.40 -4.16
N GLY A 30 -5.43 -16.41 -4.61
CA GLY A 30 -6.84 -16.27 -4.29
C GLY A 30 -7.24 -15.60 -2.96
N LYS A 31 -7.93 -14.47 -3.10
CA LYS A 31 -8.93 -13.87 -2.19
C LYS A 31 -8.50 -12.85 -1.13
N LEU A 32 -7.24 -12.47 -1.00
CA LEU A 32 -6.85 -11.30 -0.22
C LEU A 32 -5.88 -10.43 -1.02
N PRO A 33 -6.05 -9.10 -1.04
CA PRO A 33 -5.14 -8.23 -1.75
C PRO A 33 -3.78 -8.20 -1.04
N VAL A 34 -2.69 -8.15 -1.82
CA VAL A 34 -1.28 -8.22 -1.35
C VAL A 34 -0.98 -7.26 -0.19
N TRP A 35 -1.62 -6.09 -0.16
CA TRP A 35 -1.45 -5.10 0.91
C TRP A 35 -1.95 -5.61 2.29
N ALA A 36 -2.91 -6.53 2.33
CA ALA A 36 -3.46 -7.08 3.58
C ALA A 36 -2.49 -8.01 4.33
N TYR A 37 -1.43 -8.49 3.65
CA TYR A 37 -0.48 -9.44 4.21
C TYR A 37 0.90 -8.81 4.49
N TRP A 38 1.32 -7.86 3.66
CA TRP A 38 2.69 -7.30 3.72
C TRP A 38 2.85 -6.18 4.75
N ILE A 39 1.86 -5.29 4.89
CA ILE A 39 1.90 -4.14 5.83
C ILE A 39 1.93 -4.58 7.31
N PRO A 40 1.18 -5.61 7.75
CA PRO A 40 1.20 -6.05 9.16
C PRO A 40 2.44 -6.86 9.55
N THR A 41 3.31 -7.22 8.59
CA THR A 41 4.49 -8.08 8.81
C THR A 41 5.80 -7.32 8.55
N ARG A 42 6.86 -7.99 8.06
CA ARG A 42 8.25 -7.48 8.03
C ARG A 42 8.45 -6.13 7.32
N GLY A 43 7.50 -5.67 6.51
CA GLY A 43 7.54 -4.37 5.81
C GLY A 43 6.83 -3.22 6.52
N GLY A 44 6.19 -3.45 7.67
CA GLY A 44 5.46 -2.42 8.43
C GLY A 44 6.38 -1.45 9.16
N ASN A 45 6.95 -1.89 10.29
CA ASN A 45 7.75 -1.08 11.21
C ASN A 45 8.98 -1.83 11.77
N PHE A 46 9.67 -2.63 10.96
CA PHE A 46 10.91 -3.30 11.36
C PHE A 46 12.11 -2.34 11.30
N TRP A 47 12.08 -1.35 12.19
CA TRP A 47 13.11 -0.34 12.32
C TRP A 47 14.41 -0.92 12.89
N THR A 48 15.53 -0.28 12.54
CA THR A 48 16.80 -0.46 13.23
C THR A 48 17.03 0.71 14.18
N ASP A 49 18.17 0.75 14.87
CA ASP A 49 18.54 1.86 15.77
C ASP A 49 18.68 3.21 15.03
N ARG A 50 18.80 3.20 13.69
CA ARG A 50 18.98 4.38 12.85
C ARG A 50 18.04 4.37 11.64
N PRO A 51 16.72 4.49 11.86
CA PRO A 51 15.70 4.26 10.83
C PRO A 51 15.62 5.37 9.78
N PHE A 52 16.21 6.54 10.02
CA PHE A 52 16.24 7.64 9.06
C PHE A 52 17.56 7.70 8.28
N GLU A 53 18.63 7.14 8.84
CA GLU A 53 19.98 7.20 8.28
C GLU A 53 20.36 5.91 7.53
N ASN A 54 19.84 4.75 7.95
CA ASN A 54 20.11 3.47 7.31
C ASN A 54 18.83 2.73 6.93
N LEU A 55 18.39 2.97 5.69
CA LEU A 55 17.24 2.30 5.09
C LEU A 55 17.55 0.90 4.54
N GLN A 56 18.83 0.49 4.54
CA GLN A 56 19.27 -0.79 3.97
C GLN A 56 20.16 -1.55 4.96
N PRO A 57 19.63 -1.97 6.11
CA PRO A 57 20.42 -2.70 7.09
C PRO A 57 20.84 -4.08 6.58
N ASP A 58 22.01 -4.54 7.01
CA ASP A 58 22.43 -5.94 6.90
C ASP A 58 21.68 -6.75 7.97
N TRP A 59 20.93 -7.73 7.51
CA TRP A 59 20.13 -8.62 8.36
C TRP A 59 20.93 -9.84 8.84
N GLY A 60 22.22 -9.90 8.53
CA GLY A 60 23.17 -10.92 8.93
C GLY A 60 23.84 -11.58 7.73
N GLY A 61 25.16 -11.78 7.83
CA GLY A 61 25.93 -12.49 6.81
C GLY A 61 26.04 -11.78 5.47
N GLY A 62 25.89 -10.44 5.43
CA GLY A 62 25.88 -9.66 4.20
C GLY A 62 24.54 -9.70 3.46
N PHE A 63 23.48 -10.20 4.10
CA PHE A 63 22.15 -10.24 3.50
C PHE A 63 21.46 -8.87 3.63
N VAL A 64 21.39 -8.15 2.51
CA VAL A 64 20.73 -6.85 2.40
C VAL A 64 19.50 -6.97 1.51
N LEU A 65 18.38 -6.45 2.00
CA LEU A 65 17.17 -6.24 1.20
C LEU A 65 17.27 -4.90 0.46
N PRO A 66 16.42 -4.60 -0.53
CA PRO A 66 16.31 -3.26 -1.08
C PRO A 66 16.01 -2.23 0.02
N ALA A 67 16.56 -1.02 -0.14
CA ALA A 67 16.36 0.04 0.85
C ALA A 67 14.86 0.34 1.07
N GLY A 68 14.42 0.36 2.33
CA GLY A 68 13.03 0.63 2.72
C GLY A 68 12.09 -0.58 2.66
N ASP A 69 12.57 -1.78 2.33
CA ASP A 69 11.77 -3.00 2.37
C ASP A 69 11.32 -3.37 3.81
N ASN A 70 12.07 -2.91 4.81
CA ASN A 70 11.87 -3.22 6.22
C ASN A 70 10.82 -2.34 6.93
N ALA A 71 10.45 -1.20 6.34
CA ALA A 71 9.51 -0.30 6.99
C ALA A 71 8.82 0.59 5.96
N ILE A 72 7.49 0.72 6.08
CA ILE A 72 6.67 1.65 5.30
C ILE A 72 6.17 2.84 6.16
N VAL A 73 6.33 2.76 7.48
CA VAL A 73 6.15 3.87 8.41
C VAL A 73 7.44 4.09 9.20
N TYR A 74 7.61 5.28 9.77
CA TYR A 74 8.80 5.67 10.53
C TYR A 74 8.42 6.11 11.94
N PRO A 75 9.30 5.99 12.95
CA PRO A 75 8.95 6.37 14.31
C PRO A 75 8.76 7.89 14.44
N ASP A 76 7.80 8.31 15.25
CA ASP A 76 7.62 9.71 15.68
C ASP A 76 7.71 9.79 17.21
N PRO A 77 8.92 9.86 17.78
CA PRO A 77 9.10 9.84 19.23
C PRO A 77 8.52 11.06 19.95
N GLU A 78 8.45 12.21 19.26
CA GLU A 78 7.93 13.45 19.85
C GLU A 78 6.42 13.40 20.10
N HIS A 79 5.71 12.61 19.28
CA HIS A 79 4.25 12.51 19.31
C HIS A 79 3.73 11.13 19.75
N ASP A 80 4.61 10.25 20.26
CA ASP A 80 4.30 8.85 20.60
C ASP A 80 3.56 8.11 19.47
N GLY A 81 4.05 8.26 18.24
CA GLY A 81 3.35 7.81 17.04
C GLY A 81 4.25 7.34 15.91
N VAL A 82 3.70 7.37 14.70
CA VAL A 82 4.43 7.06 13.47
C VAL A 82 4.25 8.12 12.40
N LEU A 83 5.32 8.41 11.68
CA LEU A 83 5.32 9.17 10.45
C LEU A 83 4.92 8.25 9.29
N VAL A 84 3.96 8.70 8.50
CA VAL A 84 3.52 8.02 7.28
C VAL A 84 4.54 8.28 6.17
N SER A 85 5.01 7.24 5.49
CA SER A 85 5.87 7.42 4.32
C SER A 85 5.06 7.77 3.07
N MET A 86 5.72 8.37 2.08
CA MET A 86 5.13 8.60 0.76
C MET A 86 4.66 7.30 0.09
N ARG A 87 5.34 6.17 0.33
CA ARG A 87 4.89 4.87 -0.21
C ARG A 87 3.55 4.44 0.38
N LEU A 88 3.34 4.66 1.68
CA LEU A 88 2.07 4.32 2.32
C LEU A 88 0.95 5.26 1.85
N GLU A 89 1.21 6.56 1.68
CA GLU A 89 0.19 7.48 1.14
C GLU A 89 -0.20 7.15 -0.29
N VAL A 90 0.76 6.87 -1.17
CA VAL A 90 0.48 6.47 -2.57
C VAL A 90 -0.24 5.11 -2.62
N MET A 91 0.11 4.18 -1.74
CA MET A 91 -0.59 2.90 -1.64
C MET A 91 -2.03 3.09 -1.14
N ARG A 92 -2.26 3.98 -0.16
CA ARG A 92 -3.60 4.31 0.33
C ARG A 92 -4.46 4.92 -0.79
N GLU A 93 -3.93 5.88 -1.53
CA GLU A 93 -4.60 6.47 -2.71
C GLU A 93 -4.97 5.38 -3.73
N GLY A 94 -4.04 4.46 -4.03
CA GLY A 94 -4.32 3.34 -4.93
C GLY A 94 -5.37 2.35 -4.42
N ILE A 95 -5.48 2.15 -3.11
CA ILE A 95 -6.54 1.32 -2.49
C ILE A 95 -7.89 2.01 -2.63
N GLU A 96 -7.96 3.33 -2.40
CA GLU A 96 -9.19 4.11 -2.56
C GLU A 96 -9.69 4.06 -4.02
N ASP A 97 -8.79 4.24 -4.99
CA ASP A 97 -9.11 4.10 -6.42
C ASP A 97 -9.59 2.69 -6.78
N TYR A 98 -9.00 1.65 -6.18
CA TYR A 98 -9.43 0.27 -6.38
C TYR A 98 -10.87 0.05 -5.90
N GLU A 99 -11.23 0.54 -4.72
CA GLU A 99 -12.61 0.42 -4.21
C GLU A 99 -13.60 1.18 -5.11
N LEU A 100 -13.23 2.36 -5.61
CA LEU A 100 -14.05 3.10 -6.58
C LEU A 100 -14.23 2.33 -7.90
N LEU A 101 -13.19 1.68 -8.40
CA LEU A 101 -13.26 0.81 -9.57
C LEU A 101 -14.18 -0.39 -9.32
N MET A 102 -14.05 -1.03 -8.16
CA MET A 102 -14.87 -2.19 -7.80
C MET A 102 -16.35 -1.83 -7.67
N GLU A 103 -16.68 -0.68 -7.08
CA GLU A 103 -18.05 -0.20 -7.01
C GLU A 103 -18.58 0.18 -8.40
N SER A 104 -17.81 0.95 -9.18
CA SER A 104 -18.19 1.35 -10.55
C SER A 104 -18.43 0.14 -11.47
N ALA A 105 -17.64 -0.92 -11.31
CA ALA A 105 -17.77 -2.14 -12.12
C ALA A 105 -19.06 -2.92 -11.87
N ARG A 106 -19.70 -2.76 -10.70
CA ARG A 106 -20.99 -3.40 -10.39
C ARG A 106 -22.12 -2.85 -11.26
N HIS A 107 -22.04 -1.57 -11.63
CA HIS A 107 -23.09 -0.84 -12.35
C HIS A 107 -22.73 -0.57 -13.82
N ALA A 108 -21.48 -0.18 -14.09
CA ALA A 108 -21.00 0.17 -15.42
C ALA A 108 -19.74 -0.65 -15.82
N PRO A 109 -19.83 -1.99 -15.92
CA PRO A 109 -18.67 -2.86 -16.10
C PRO A 109 -17.87 -2.55 -17.37
N ALA A 110 -18.52 -2.35 -18.52
CA ALA A 110 -17.83 -2.09 -19.78
C ALA A 110 -17.06 -0.75 -19.77
N SER A 111 -17.66 0.30 -19.22
CA SER A 111 -17.05 1.63 -19.13
C SER A 111 -15.91 1.65 -18.12
N THR A 112 -16.09 0.99 -16.97
CA THR A 112 -15.08 0.87 -15.92
C THR A 112 -13.86 0.09 -16.41
N ASP A 113 -14.08 -1.02 -17.11
CA ASP A 113 -13.02 -1.86 -17.67
C ASP A 113 -12.25 -1.15 -18.80
N ALA A 114 -12.95 -0.37 -19.64
CA ALA A 114 -12.31 0.49 -20.63
C ALA A 114 -11.43 1.58 -19.98
N LEU A 115 -11.91 2.21 -18.90
CA LEU A 115 -11.15 3.20 -18.14
C LEU A 115 -9.90 2.58 -17.49
N ALA A 116 -10.05 1.44 -16.83
CA ALA A 116 -8.94 0.72 -16.19
C ALA A 116 -7.85 0.36 -17.22
N ARG A 117 -8.24 -0.18 -18.39
CA ARG A 117 -7.29 -0.51 -19.47
C ARG A 117 -6.64 0.71 -20.10
N ALA A 118 -7.30 1.87 -20.11
CA ALA A 118 -6.69 3.10 -20.60
C ALA A 118 -5.62 3.64 -19.64
N VAL A 119 -5.79 3.44 -18.33
CA VAL A 119 -4.84 3.91 -17.30
C VAL A 119 -3.69 2.92 -17.09
N MET A 120 -3.98 1.62 -17.04
CA MET A 120 -3.02 0.56 -16.79
C MET A 120 -3.25 -0.61 -17.76
N PRO A 121 -2.79 -0.50 -19.02
CA PRO A 121 -2.98 -1.54 -20.03
C PRO A 121 -2.36 -2.89 -19.63
N THR A 122 -1.22 -2.85 -18.93
CA THR A 122 -0.52 -4.05 -18.45
C THR A 122 0.05 -3.79 -17.06
N PHE A 123 0.51 -4.84 -16.37
CA PHE A 123 1.12 -4.70 -15.05
C PHE A 123 2.38 -3.79 -15.04
N THR A 124 3.09 -3.67 -16.16
CA THR A 124 4.33 -2.88 -16.26
C THR A 124 4.18 -1.61 -17.11
N ASP A 125 3.02 -1.41 -17.73
CA ASP A 125 2.70 -0.24 -18.54
C ASP A 125 1.50 0.50 -17.98
N TYR A 126 1.69 1.79 -17.74
CA TYR A 126 0.72 2.64 -17.08
C TYR A 126 0.89 4.09 -17.53
N LEU A 127 -0.19 4.85 -17.39
CA LEU A 127 -0.26 6.25 -17.78
C LEU A 127 0.65 7.11 -16.89
N ARG A 128 1.72 7.68 -17.48
CA ARG A 128 2.67 8.56 -16.77
C ARG A 128 2.39 10.06 -16.92
N ASN A 129 1.46 10.44 -17.79
CA ASN A 129 1.09 11.84 -17.98
C ASN A 129 0.10 12.28 -16.89
N VAL A 130 0.52 13.21 -16.03
CA VAL A 130 -0.28 13.70 -14.90
C VAL A 130 -1.64 14.26 -15.35
N ALA A 131 -1.70 15.06 -16.41
CA ALA A 131 -2.94 15.67 -16.86
C ALA A 131 -3.95 14.62 -17.36
N GLN A 132 -3.47 13.59 -18.07
CA GLN A 132 -4.30 12.48 -18.51
C GLN A 132 -4.74 11.61 -17.33
N PHE A 133 -3.86 11.36 -16.35
CA PHE A 133 -4.22 10.62 -15.14
C PHE A 133 -5.32 11.34 -14.35
N ARG A 134 -5.17 12.65 -14.10
CA ARG A 134 -6.21 13.47 -13.45
C ARG A 134 -7.54 13.48 -14.23
N LYS A 135 -7.50 13.33 -15.56
CA LYS A 135 -8.72 13.18 -16.36
C LYS A 135 -9.39 11.83 -16.12
N ALA A 136 -8.62 10.76 -16.02
CA ALA A 136 -9.12 9.43 -15.72
C ALA A 136 -9.72 9.34 -14.30
N GLU A 137 -9.07 9.93 -13.29
CA GLU A 137 -9.62 10.01 -11.93
C GLU A 137 -10.99 10.70 -11.89
N ARG A 138 -11.15 11.82 -12.60
CA ARG A 138 -12.45 12.52 -12.66
C ARG A 138 -13.53 11.66 -13.31
N GLU A 139 -13.15 10.85 -14.31
CA GLU A 139 -14.09 9.93 -14.94
C GLU A 139 -14.45 8.76 -14.02
N LEU A 140 -13.48 8.23 -13.27
CA LEU A 140 -13.74 7.22 -12.23
C LEU A 140 -14.72 7.73 -11.18
N LEU A 141 -14.50 8.94 -10.67
CA LEU A 141 -15.40 9.57 -9.71
C LEU A 141 -16.81 9.79 -10.27
N ARG A 142 -16.93 10.14 -11.56
CA ARG A 142 -18.22 10.25 -12.25
C ARG A 142 -18.96 8.91 -12.26
N LEU A 143 -18.28 7.84 -12.69
CA LEU A 143 -18.84 6.48 -12.72
C LEU A 143 -19.26 6.00 -11.33
N ALA A 144 -18.42 6.21 -10.32
CA ALA A 144 -18.74 5.83 -8.94
C ALA A 144 -19.92 6.63 -8.36
N THR A 145 -20.03 7.92 -8.71
CA THR A 145 -21.16 8.76 -8.29
C THR A 145 -22.48 8.32 -8.95
N GLU A 146 -22.43 7.91 -10.21
CA GLU A 146 -23.60 7.38 -10.94
C GLU A 146 -24.05 6.04 -10.35
N ALA A 147 -23.10 5.14 -10.09
CA ALA A 147 -23.33 3.89 -9.37
C ALA A 147 -24.02 4.08 -8.01
N HIS A 148 -23.67 5.14 -7.26
CA HIS A 148 -24.27 5.40 -5.95
C HIS A 148 -25.71 5.96 -5.99
N ARG A 149 -26.19 6.42 -7.17
CA ARG A 149 -27.52 7.03 -7.30
C ARG A 149 -28.62 6.03 -7.66
N GLU A 150 -28.26 4.80 -8.01
CA GLU A 150 -29.15 3.69 -8.37
C GLU A 150 -29.48 2.81 -7.16
#